data_AF-A0A5B8PAV2-F1
#
_entry.id   AF-A0A5B8PAV2-F1
#
_cell.length_a   1.000
_cell.length_b   1.000
_cell.length_c   1.000
_cell.angle_alpha   90.00
_cell.angle_beta   90.00
_cell.angle_gamma   90.00
#
_symmetry.space_group_name_H-M   'P 1'
#
loop_
_entity.id
_entity.type
_entity.pdbx_description
1 polymer ?
#
loop_
_entity_poly.entity_id
_entity_poly.type
_entity_poly.pdbx_seq_one_letter_code
_entity_poly.pdbx_strand_id
1 'polypeptide(L)'
;ILRQTNNYNSDDFQFVWNIYANNDVVVPTGGCDASARDVTVTLPDYPGSVPIPLTVYCAKSQNLGYYLSGTTADAGNSIFTNTASFSPAQGVGVQLTRNR
;
A
#
# COMPACT_ATOMS: atom_id res chain seq x y z
N ILE A 1 1.02 12.14 29.41
CA ILE A 1 1.04 12.07 30.88
C ILE A 1 -0.31 11.57 31.32
N LEU A 2 -0.34 10.42 31.99
CA LEU A 2 -1.54 9.89 32.64
C LEU A 2 -1.57 10.40 34.07
N ARG A 3 -2.77 10.72 34.56
CA ARG A 3 -3.02 11.20 35.92
C ARG A 3 -3.98 10.23 36.61
N GLN A 4 -3.64 9.79 37.81
CA GLN A 4 -4.46 8.88 38.61
C GLN A 4 -4.80 9.54 39.95
N THR A 5 -6.09 9.59 40.28
CA THR A 5 -6.65 10.07 41.55
C THR A 5 -7.59 9.02 42.14
N ASN A 6 -8.09 9.23 43.36
CA ASN A 6 -9.17 8.43 43.96
C ASN A 6 -10.26 9.31 44.60
N ASN A 7 -11.35 8.70 45.06
CA ASN A 7 -12.53 9.39 45.61
C ASN A 7 -12.57 9.43 47.16
N TYR A 8 -11.49 9.05 47.82
CA TYR A 8 -11.41 8.96 49.29
C TYR A 8 -10.50 10.04 49.88
N ASN A 9 -9.39 10.38 49.22
CA ASN A 9 -8.39 11.31 49.75
C ASN A 9 -7.87 12.28 48.66
N SER A 10 -6.76 12.96 48.96
CA SER A 10 -6.10 13.92 48.07
C SER A 10 -5.00 13.32 47.19
N ASP A 11 -4.95 11.99 47.02
CA ASP A 11 -3.93 11.35 46.18
C ASP A 11 -4.09 11.75 44.72
N ASP A 12 -2.96 12.14 44.12
CA ASP A 12 -2.88 12.61 42.75
C ASP A 12 -1.48 12.36 42.20
N PHE A 13 -1.36 11.37 41.31
CA PHE A 13 -0.08 10.94 40.75
C PHE A 13 -0.06 11.08 39.24
N GLN A 14 1.09 11.48 38.71
CA GLN A 14 1.36 11.56 37.28
C GLN A 14 2.43 10.56 36.85
N PHE A 15 2.22 9.90 35.71
CA PHE A 15 3.20 9.01 35.10
C PHE A 15 3.18 9.07 33.58
N VAL A 16 4.27 8.59 32.97
CA VAL A 16 4.46 8.54 31.52
C VAL A 16 4.55 7.07 31.10
N TRP A 17 3.76 6.69 30.11
CA TRP A 17 3.90 5.42 29.41
C TRP A 17 4.50 5.65 28.03
N ASN A 18 5.67 5.08 27.80
CA ASN A 18 6.27 5.03 26.48
C ASN A 18 5.70 3.81 25.76
N ILE A 19 4.94 4.05 24.69
CA ILE A 19 4.32 2.99 23.89
C ILE A 19 5.24 2.70 22.70
N TYR A 20 5.68 1.46 22.59
CA TYR A 20 6.50 0.97 21.50
C TYR A 20 5.72 -0.06 20.69
N ALA A 21 5.89 -0.05 19.37
CA ALA A 21 5.30 -1.07 18.51
C ALA A 21 5.93 -2.44 18.79
N ASN A 22 5.11 -3.48 18.84
CA ASN A 22 5.56 -4.87 19.03
C ASN A 22 5.51 -5.68 17.72
N ASN A 23 5.11 -5.04 16.62
CA ASN A 23 4.98 -5.66 15.32
C ASN A 23 5.05 -4.59 14.24
N ASP A 24 5.44 -5.00 13.04
CA ASP A 24 5.45 -4.13 11.87
C ASP A 24 4.02 -3.85 11.42
N VAL A 25 3.74 -2.57 11.19
CA VAL A 25 2.46 -2.07 10.71
C VAL A 25 2.68 -0.89 9.78
N VAL A 26 1.74 -0.67 8.88
CA VAL A 26 1.67 0.56 8.10
C VAL A 26 0.48 1.36 8.60
N VAL A 27 0.76 2.51 9.24
CA VAL A 27 -0.29 3.41 9.73
C VAL A 27 -0.87 4.20 8.55
N PRO A 28 -2.18 4.10 8.26
CA PRO A 28 -2.80 4.93 7.24
C PRO A 28 -2.75 6.41 7.66
N THR A 29 -2.23 7.27 6.78
CA THR A 29 -2.14 8.72 7.02
C THR A 29 -3.22 9.52 6.28
N GLY A 30 -4.05 8.85 5.47
CA GLY A 30 -5.14 9.44 4.70
C GLY A 30 -6.53 8.95 5.13
N GLY A 31 -7.57 9.50 4.50
CA GLY A 31 -8.96 9.09 4.76
C GLY A 31 -9.39 7.77 4.09
N CYS A 32 -8.48 7.15 3.33
CA CYS A 32 -8.70 5.91 2.61
C CYS A 32 -7.53 4.95 2.82
N ASP A 33 -7.82 3.66 2.73
CA ASP A 33 -6.87 2.59 2.89
C ASP A 33 -6.95 1.59 1.74
N ALA A 34 -5.80 1.04 1.36
CA ALA A 34 -5.69 0.05 0.31
C ALA A 34 -5.75 -1.36 0.92
N SER A 35 -6.32 -2.33 0.19
CA SER A 35 -6.41 -3.71 0.68
C SER A 35 -5.05 -4.39 0.89
N ALA A 36 -4.01 -3.89 0.22
CA ALA A 36 -2.63 -4.30 0.41
C ALA A 36 -1.69 -3.12 0.11
N ARG A 37 -0.54 -3.07 0.80
CA ARG A 37 0.55 -2.10 0.51
C ARG A 37 1.49 -2.62 -0.56
N ASP A 38 1.76 -3.93 -0.50
CA ASP A 38 2.57 -4.66 -1.46
C ASP A 38 1.71 -5.75 -2.11
N VAL A 39 1.64 -5.74 -3.43
CA VAL A 39 0.84 -6.69 -4.22
C VAL A 39 1.78 -7.48 -5.12
N THR A 40 1.73 -8.80 -5.02
CA THR A 40 2.47 -9.71 -5.89
C THR A 40 1.50 -10.46 -6.79
N VAL A 41 1.78 -10.50 -8.08
CA VAL A 41 0.95 -11.15 -9.09
C VAL A 41 1.84 -11.93 -10.04
N THR A 42 1.41 -13.13 -10.39
CA THR A 42 2.09 -13.98 -11.38
C THR A 42 1.29 -13.97 -12.68
N LEU A 43 1.91 -13.47 -13.75
CA LEU A 43 1.35 -13.54 -15.10
C LEU A 43 1.40 -15.00 -15.62
N PRO A 44 0.40 -15.47 -16.37
CA PRO A 44 0.53 -16.65 -17.20
C PRO A 44 1.60 -16.46 -18.28
N ASP A 45 2.01 -17.54 -18.93
CA ASP A 45 2.94 -17.47 -20.06
C ASP A 45 2.44 -16.51 -21.14
N TYR A 46 3.37 -15.77 -21.77
CA TYR A 46 3.06 -14.76 -22.77
C TYR A 46 2.28 -15.37 -23.96
N PRO A 47 1.20 -14.71 -24.46
CA PRO A 47 0.73 -13.35 -24.17
C PRO A 47 -0.42 -13.28 -23.13
N GLY A 48 -0.37 -14.09 -22.08
CA GLY A 48 -1.41 -14.13 -21.05
C GLY A 48 -1.57 -12.83 -20.24
N SER A 49 -2.76 -12.65 -19.65
CA SER A 49 -3.11 -11.53 -18.77
C SER A 49 -3.76 -12.03 -17.48
N VAL A 50 -3.67 -11.25 -16.41
CA VAL A 50 -4.28 -11.59 -15.11
C VAL A 50 -4.81 -10.34 -14.40
N PRO A 51 -5.94 -10.41 -13.68
CA PRO A 51 -6.41 -9.31 -12.84
C PRO A 51 -5.46 -9.06 -11.65
N ILE A 52 -5.31 -7.79 -11.26
CA ILE A 52 -4.57 -7.39 -10.06
C ILE A 52 -5.56 -7.27 -8.89
N PRO A 53 -5.41 -8.05 -7.80
CA PRO A 53 -6.34 -8.02 -6.67
C PRO A 53 -6.04 -6.85 -5.72
N LEU A 54 -6.36 -5.63 -6.15
CA LEU A 54 -6.15 -4.42 -5.37
C LEU A 54 -7.43 -3.59 -5.30
N THR A 55 -7.84 -3.24 -4.08
CA THR A 55 -9.01 -2.40 -3.81
C THR A 55 -8.66 -1.28 -2.85
N VAL A 56 -9.49 -0.24 -2.81
CA VAL A 56 -9.36 0.90 -1.90
C VAL A 56 -10.70 1.17 -1.23
N TYR A 57 -10.66 1.44 0.07
CA TYR A 57 -11.81 1.80 0.88
C TYR A 57 -11.56 3.13 1.58
N CYS A 58 -12.62 3.91 1.82
CA CYS A 58 -12.53 5.18 2.54
C CYS A 58 -13.50 5.20 3.72
N ALA A 59 -13.09 5.82 4.84
CA ALA A 59 -13.95 5.95 6.02
C ALA A 59 -15.25 6.74 5.75
N LYS A 60 -15.25 7.56 4.70
CA LYS A 60 -16.42 8.26 4.15
C LYS A 60 -16.31 8.29 2.62
N SER A 61 -17.40 8.57 1.92
CA SER A 61 -17.36 8.73 0.46
C SER A 61 -16.36 9.81 0.05
N GLN A 62 -15.51 9.49 -0.93
CA GLN A 62 -14.47 10.36 -1.46
C GLN A 62 -14.39 10.23 -2.98
N ASN A 63 -14.08 11.34 -3.65
CA ASN A 63 -13.69 11.31 -5.07
C ASN A 63 -12.22 10.92 -5.14
N LEU A 64 -11.92 9.76 -5.73
CA LEU A 64 -10.58 9.21 -5.81
C LEU A 64 -10.06 9.17 -7.24
N GLY A 65 -8.78 9.51 -7.39
CA GLY A 65 -7.97 9.26 -8.58
C GLY A 65 -6.68 8.55 -8.17
N TYR A 66 -6.05 7.87 -9.12
CA TYR A 66 -4.74 7.25 -8.93
C TYR A 66 -3.92 7.39 -10.21
N TYR A 67 -2.60 7.28 -10.07
CA TYR A 67 -1.65 7.20 -11.17
C TYR A 67 -0.68 6.05 -10.92
N LEU A 68 -0.06 5.58 -11.99
CA LEU A 68 0.99 4.56 -11.92
C LEU A 68 2.35 5.22 -12.01
N SER A 69 3.35 4.62 -11.38
CA SER A 69 4.74 5.12 -11.40
C SER A 69 5.71 3.97 -11.52
N GLY A 70 6.81 4.19 -12.24
CA GLY A 70 7.85 3.19 -12.46
C GLY A 70 8.62 3.51 -13.75
N THR A 71 9.71 2.79 -13.99
CA THR A 71 10.50 2.92 -15.22
C THR A 71 9.76 2.29 -16.39
N THR A 72 9.60 3.04 -17.48
CA THR A 72 8.96 2.60 -18.72
C THR A 72 9.98 2.41 -19.84
N ALA A 73 9.65 1.53 -20.80
CA ALA A 73 10.50 1.20 -21.94
C ALA A 73 10.02 1.84 -23.25
N ASP A 74 8.77 2.31 -23.31
CA ASP A 74 8.15 2.89 -24.49
C ASP A 74 8.04 4.42 -24.40
N ALA A 75 7.97 5.08 -25.57
CA ALA A 75 7.75 6.52 -25.67
C ALA A 75 6.37 6.96 -25.15
N GLY A 76 5.41 6.04 -25.06
CA GLY A 76 4.05 6.28 -24.56
C GLY A 76 3.94 6.24 -23.03
N ASN A 77 5.02 5.93 -22.31
CA ASN A 77 5.04 5.75 -20.85
C ASN A 77 3.95 4.78 -20.35
N SER A 78 3.76 3.67 -21.07
CA SER A 78 2.66 2.73 -20.84
C SER A 78 3.11 1.28 -20.62
N ILE A 79 4.36 0.97 -20.95
CA ILE A 79 4.98 -0.36 -20.81
C ILE A 79 6.11 -0.23 -19.80
N PHE A 80 5.91 -0.82 -18.62
CA PHE A 80 6.91 -0.91 -17.58
C PHE A 80 8.01 -1.89 -17.96
N THR A 81 9.26 -1.49 -17.73
CA THR A 81 10.46 -2.25 -18.11
C THR A 81 10.54 -3.58 -17.37
N ASN A 82 10.92 -4.65 -18.07
CA ASN A 82 11.23 -5.93 -17.45
C ASN A 82 12.52 -5.83 -16.61
N THR A 83 12.42 -6.01 -15.30
CA THR A 83 13.56 -5.97 -14.35
C THR A 83 13.98 -7.36 -13.86
N ALA A 84 13.56 -8.44 -14.52
CA ALA A 84 13.97 -9.79 -14.16
C ALA A 84 15.49 -9.94 -14.25
N SER A 85 16.09 -10.54 -13.21
CA SER A 85 17.55 -10.68 -13.09
C SER A 85 18.09 -11.95 -13.75
N PHE A 86 17.28 -13.00 -13.84
CA PHE A 86 17.70 -14.31 -14.36
C PHE A 86 16.98 -14.64 -15.67
N SER A 87 17.75 -14.88 -16.73
CA SER A 87 17.26 -15.23 -18.06
C SER A 87 16.07 -14.38 -18.55
N PRO A 88 16.16 -13.04 -18.53
CA PRO A 88 15.02 -12.19 -18.84
C PRO A 88 14.62 -12.29 -20.32
N ALA A 89 13.31 -12.40 -20.57
CA ALA A 89 12.77 -12.23 -21.92
C ALA A 89 13.07 -10.81 -22.43
N GLN A 90 13.52 -10.71 -23.69
CA GLN A 90 13.82 -9.45 -24.35
C GLN A 90 12.64 -8.98 -25.21
N GLY A 91 12.52 -7.67 -25.42
CA GLY A 91 11.48 -7.07 -26.28
C GLY A 91 10.08 -7.06 -25.67
N VAL A 92 9.92 -7.40 -24.40
CA VAL A 92 8.64 -7.43 -23.67
C VAL A 92 8.71 -6.62 -22.37
N GLY A 93 7.55 -6.15 -21.91
CA GLY A 93 7.37 -5.45 -20.63
C GLY A 93 5.95 -5.64 -20.11
N VAL A 94 5.61 -4.96 -19.01
CA VAL A 94 4.28 -5.08 -18.38
C VAL A 94 3.46 -3.84 -18.68
N GLN A 95 2.24 -4.01 -19.18
CA GLN A 95 1.27 -2.92 -19.39
C GLN A 95 0.01 -3.21 -18.58
N LEU A 96 -0.47 -2.21 -17.85
CA LEU A 96 -1.71 -2.29 -17.07
C LEU A 96 -2.87 -1.70 -17.89
N THR A 97 -4.04 -2.30 -17.77
CA THR A 97 -5.28 -1.81 -18.38
C THR A 97 -6.41 -1.77 -17.36
N ARG A 98 -7.42 -0.94 -17.61
CA ARG A 98 -8.64 -0.86 -16.80
C ARG A 98 -9.84 -0.87 -17.74
N ASN A 99 -10.76 -1.81 -17.54
CA ASN A 99 -12.00 -1.97 -18.32
C ASN A 99 -11.76 -2.16 -19.83
N ARG A 100 -10.79 -3.01 -20.20
CA ARG A 100 -10.74 -3.56 -21.55
C ARG A 100 -11.70 -4.73 -21.70
#